data_AF-A0AAV8QKD0-F1
#
_entry.id   AF-A0AAV8QKD0-F1
#
_cell.length_a   1.000
_cell.length_b   1.000
_cell.length_c   1.000
_cell.angle_alpha   90.00
_cell.angle_beta   90.00
_cell.angle_gamma   90.00
#
_symmetry.space_group_name_H-M   'P 1'
#
loop_
_entity.id
_entity.type
_entity.pdbx_description
1 polymer ?
#
loop_
_entity_poly.entity_id
_entity_poly.type
_entity_poly.pdbx_seq_one_letter_code
_entity_poly.pdbx_strand_id
1 'polypeptide(L)'
;MFLTRAEYDRSVNTFSPEERLFQVEYAIEAIKLGSTAVGLRTNVLAVEKRVTSPLLEPSKHVRVETQNHRFPYGEPMTVESTTQAQCDFALRFGEGDEESMSRPFGVSLRIAGHDENRSSLYSLAI
;
A
#
# COMPACT_ATOMS: atom_id res chain seq x y z
N MET A 1 -10.22 -5.06 34.15
CA MET A 1 -10.91 -6.11 33.38
C MET A 1 -10.21 -6.15 32.04
N PHE A 2 -9.41 -7.18 31.74
CA PHE A 2 -8.74 -7.29 30.45
C PHE A 2 -9.78 -7.68 29.41
N LEU A 3 -9.78 -6.97 28.27
CA LEU A 3 -10.66 -7.29 27.15
C LEU A 3 -10.30 -8.67 26.59
N THR A 4 -11.28 -9.35 26.02
CA THR A 4 -11.06 -10.62 25.31
C THR A 4 -10.36 -10.35 23.97
N ARG A 5 -9.60 -11.32 23.46
CA ARG A 5 -8.93 -11.22 22.14
C ARG A 5 -9.87 -10.77 21.01
N ALA A 6 -11.14 -11.18 21.07
CA ALA A 6 -12.17 -10.81 20.10
C ALA A 6 -12.59 -9.34 20.15
N GLU A 7 -12.36 -8.64 21.27
CA GLU A 7 -12.67 -7.22 21.42
C GLU A 7 -11.54 -6.35 20.86
N TYR A 8 -10.27 -6.76 21.00
CA TYR A 8 -9.11 -6.09 20.40
C TYR A 8 -9.09 -6.17 18.86
N ASP A 9 -9.73 -7.17 18.28
CA ASP A 9 -9.82 -7.36 16.82
C ASP A 9 -10.78 -6.35 16.16
N ARG A 10 -11.80 -5.88 16.88
CA ARG A 10 -12.91 -5.10 16.28
C ARG A 10 -12.54 -3.67 15.90
N SER A 11 -11.58 -3.07 16.59
CA SER A 11 -11.18 -1.69 16.38
C SER A 11 -9.80 -1.63 15.74
N VAL A 12 -9.64 -0.70 14.80
CA VAL A 12 -8.42 -0.59 14.00
C VAL A 12 -7.27 0.03 14.78
N ASN A 13 -7.59 0.90 15.73
CA ASN A 13 -6.62 1.68 16.52
C ASN A 13 -6.40 1.09 17.92
N THR A 14 -6.93 -0.10 18.21
CA THR A 14 -6.81 -0.72 19.54
C THR A 14 -5.59 -1.62 19.61
N PHE A 15 -4.65 -1.27 20.50
CA PHE A 15 -3.49 -2.10 20.81
C PHE A 15 -3.86 -3.32 21.65
N SER A 16 -3.32 -4.49 21.29
CA SER A 16 -3.40 -5.69 22.12
C SER A 16 -2.55 -5.56 23.40
N PRO A 17 -2.72 -6.45 24.39
CA PRO A 17 -1.85 -6.51 25.57
C PRO A 17 -0.36 -6.69 25.25
N GLU A 18 -0.05 -7.21 24.05
CA GLU A 18 1.31 -7.39 23.52
C GLU A 18 1.77 -6.22 22.63
N GLU A 19 1.06 -5.08 22.66
CA GLU A 19 1.37 -3.87 21.87
C GLU A 19 1.27 -4.06 20.34
N ARG A 20 0.35 -4.93 19.90
CA ARG A 20 0.16 -5.25 18.46
C ARG A 20 -1.16 -4.68 17.93
N LEU A 21 -1.17 -4.34 16.65
CA LEU A 21 -2.37 -3.98 15.88
C LEU A 21 -2.82 -5.17 15.04
N PHE A 22 -3.84 -5.91 15.50
CA PHE A 22 -4.25 -7.13 14.83
C PHE A 22 -4.77 -6.91 13.40
N GLN A 23 -5.44 -5.77 13.12
CA GLN A 23 -5.90 -5.44 11.77
C GLN A 23 -4.74 -5.36 10.75
N VAL A 24 -3.58 -4.85 11.15
CA VAL A 24 -2.38 -4.78 10.29
C VAL A 24 -1.80 -6.18 10.06
N GLU A 25 -1.80 -7.04 11.07
CA GLU A 25 -1.28 -8.40 10.93
C GLU A 25 -2.14 -9.26 10.03
N TYR A 26 -3.46 -9.16 10.15
CA TYR A 26 -4.37 -9.86 9.24
C TYR A 26 -4.20 -9.40 7.80
N ALA A 27 -3.97 -8.11 7.59
CA ALA A 27 -3.61 -7.58 6.28
C ALA A 27 -2.32 -8.22 5.73
N ILE A 28 -1.28 -8.33 6.55
CA ILE A 28 -0.01 -8.98 6.16
C ILE A 28 -0.21 -10.48 5.85
N GLU A 29 -1.02 -11.19 6.63
CA GLU A 29 -1.35 -12.59 6.35
C GLU A 29 -2.16 -12.73 5.04
N ALA A 30 -3.04 -11.78 4.73
CA ALA A 30 -3.78 -11.76 3.47
C ALA A 30 -2.87 -11.60 2.24
N ILE A 31 -1.79 -10.80 2.37
CA ILE A 31 -0.78 -10.63 1.30
C ILE A 31 -0.17 -11.97 0.90
N LYS A 32 0.10 -12.87 1.87
CA LYS A 32 0.71 -14.18 1.60
C LYS A 32 -0.19 -15.10 0.76
N LEU A 33 -1.50 -14.85 0.74
CA LEU A 33 -2.47 -15.60 -0.06
C LEU A 33 -2.58 -15.05 -1.50
N GLY A 34 -1.95 -13.90 -1.77
CA GLY A 34 -1.94 -13.23 -3.06
C GLY A 34 -1.14 -13.95 -4.16
N SER A 35 -1.24 -13.45 -5.38
CA SER A 35 -0.45 -13.93 -6.51
C SER A 35 1.04 -13.59 -6.34
N THR A 36 1.91 -14.44 -6.87
CA THR A 36 3.36 -14.18 -6.80
C THR A 36 3.76 -13.05 -7.74
N ALA A 37 4.48 -12.05 -7.23
CA ALA A 37 5.13 -11.00 -8.02
C ALA A 37 6.64 -11.00 -7.75
N VAL A 38 7.45 -10.84 -8.81
CA VAL A 38 8.91 -10.73 -8.78
C VAL A 38 9.32 -9.44 -9.49
N GLY A 39 10.30 -8.73 -8.93
CA GLY A 39 10.86 -7.52 -9.52
C GLY A 39 12.37 -7.57 -9.48
N LEU A 40 13.01 -7.11 -10.56
CA LEU A 40 14.44 -6.87 -10.64
C LEU A 40 14.67 -5.36 -10.76
N ARG A 41 15.68 -4.86 -10.06
CA ARG A 41 16.07 -3.43 -10.08
C ARG A 41 16.42 -2.91 -11.48
N THR A 42 16.51 -3.79 -12.48
CA THR A 42 16.65 -3.45 -13.91
C THR A 42 15.33 -3.09 -14.59
N ASN A 43 14.36 -2.51 -13.86
CA ASN A 43 13.01 -2.16 -14.35
C ASN A 43 12.19 -3.33 -14.91
N VAL A 44 12.41 -4.56 -14.43
CA VAL A 44 11.63 -5.73 -14.85
C VAL A 44 10.71 -6.14 -13.71
N LEU A 45 9.40 -6.17 -14.00
CA LEU A 45 8.37 -6.71 -13.11
C LEU A 45 7.71 -7.90 -13.81
N ALA A 46 7.59 -9.02 -13.10
CA ALA A 46 6.86 -10.21 -13.53
C ALA A 46 5.82 -10.55 -12.45
N VAL A 47 4.57 -10.77 -12.86
CA VAL A 47 3.49 -11.12 -11.94
C VAL A 47 2.69 -12.29 -12.47
N GLU A 48 2.34 -13.22 -11.58
CA GLU A 48 1.36 -14.27 -11.86
C GLU A 48 -0.01 -13.61 -12.05
N LYS A 49 -0.42 -13.46 -13.31
CA LYS A 49 -1.74 -12.97 -13.65
C LYS A 49 -2.78 -14.06 -13.41
N ARG A 50 -3.49 -14.00 -12.28
CA ARG A 50 -4.74 -14.74 -12.11
C ARG A 50 -5.83 -14.07 -12.96
N VAL A 51 -6.75 -14.86 -13.50
CA VAL A 51 -7.83 -14.35 -14.37
C VAL A 51 -8.69 -13.38 -13.57
N THR A 52 -8.58 -12.09 -13.88
CA THR A 52 -9.37 -11.02 -13.28
C THR A 52 -10.35 -10.45 -14.31
N SER A 53 -11.50 -9.96 -13.83
CA SER A 53 -12.47 -9.30 -14.69
C SER A 53 -11.85 -8.04 -15.34
N PRO A 54 -12.10 -7.78 -16.64
CA PRO A 54 -11.63 -6.57 -17.31
C PRO A 54 -12.22 -5.27 -16.74
N LEU A 55 -13.19 -5.37 -15.83
CA LEU A 55 -13.81 -4.24 -15.13
C LEU A 55 -13.08 -3.82 -13.86
N LEU A 56 -12.00 -4.51 -13.49
CA LEU A 56 -11.21 -4.15 -12.31
C LEU A 56 -10.37 -2.91 -12.61
N GLU A 57 -10.66 -1.82 -11.91
CA GLU A 57 -10.02 -0.54 -12.19
C GLU A 57 -8.62 -0.47 -11.53
N PRO A 58 -7.55 -0.18 -12.30
CA PRO A 58 -6.20 -0.09 -11.74
C PRO A 58 -6.07 1.11 -10.80
N SER A 59 -5.14 1.01 -9.84
CA SER A 59 -4.83 2.03 -8.83
C SER A 59 -4.79 3.44 -9.41
N LYS A 60 -5.78 4.28 -9.03
CA LYS A 60 -5.93 5.66 -9.53
C LYS A 60 -5.07 6.67 -8.77
N HIS A 61 -4.87 6.47 -7.46
CA HIS A 61 -4.28 7.48 -6.58
C HIS A 61 -2.86 7.91 -7.03
N VAL A 62 -1.93 6.96 -7.15
CA VAL A 62 -0.56 7.22 -7.63
C VAL A 62 -0.51 7.96 -8.98
N ARG A 63 -1.43 7.63 -9.89
CA ARG A 63 -1.50 8.29 -11.22
C ARG A 63 -1.94 9.74 -11.13
N VAL A 64 -2.84 10.06 -10.20
CA VAL A 64 -3.29 11.43 -9.97
C VAL A 64 -2.18 12.23 -9.29
N GLU A 65 -1.54 11.67 -8.26
CA GLU A 65 -0.45 12.34 -7.53
C GLU A 65 0.75 12.68 -8.42
N THR A 66 1.20 11.73 -9.25
CA THR A 66 2.31 11.97 -10.20
C THR A 66 1.98 13.07 -11.22
N GLN A 67 0.72 13.16 -11.67
CA GLN A 67 0.28 14.23 -12.58
C GLN A 67 0.16 15.58 -11.86
N ASN A 68 -0.35 15.58 -10.63
CA ASN A 68 -0.43 16.77 -9.77
C ASN A 68 0.95 17.31 -9.42
N HIS A 69 1.97 16.46 -9.32
CA HIS A 69 3.36 16.90 -9.18
C HIS A 69 3.91 17.46 -10.49
N ARG A 70 3.69 16.76 -11.61
CA ARG A 70 4.22 17.18 -12.90
C ARG A 70 3.65 18.51 -13.40
N PHE A 71 2.39 18.81 -13.08
CA PHE A 71 1.71 20.03 -13.53
C PHE A 71 2.38 21.34 -13.05
N PRO A 72 2.61 21.57 -11.73
CA PRO A 72 3.24 22.78 -11.22
C PRO A 72 4.77 22.81 -11.38
N TYR A 73 5.45 21.67 -11.24
CA TYR A 73 6.93 21.63 -11.23
C TYR A 73 7.54 21.43 -12.62
N GLY A 74 6.75 20.97 -13.60
CA GLY A 74 7.22 20.76 -14.97
C GLY A 74 8.16 19.55 -15.14
N GLU A 75 8.39 18.76 -14.09
CA GLU A 75 9.30 17.62 -14.06
C GLU A 75 8.58 16.33 -13.61
N PRO A 76 9.07 15.14 -14.01
CA PRO A 76 8.49 13.89 -13.53
C PRO A 76 8.79 13.68 -12.04
N MET A 77 7.78 13.22 -11.30
CA MET A 77 7.94 12.83 -9.89
C MET A 77 8.93 11.65 -9.78
N THR A 78 9.82 11.70 -8.79
CA THR A 78 10.77 10.59 -8.54
C THR A 78 10.05 9.33 -8.10
N VAL A 79 10.69 8.17 -8.29
CA VAL A 79 10.13 6.87 -7.88
C VAL A 79 9.98 6.80 -6.37
N GLU A 80 10.91 7.40 -5.63
CA GLU A 80 10.86 7.50 -4.17
C GLU A 80 9.68 8.35 -3.70
N SER A 81 9.51 9.57 -4.24
CA SER A 81 8.39 10.44 -3.86
C SER A 81 7.04 9.81 -4.23
N THR A 82 6.97 9.13 -5.38
CA THR A 82 5.78 8.36 -5.79
C THR A 82 5.46 7.24 -4.78
N THR A 83 6.50 6.57 -4.28
CA THR A 83 6.38 5.51 -3.27
C THR A 83 5.91 6.08 -1.94
N GLN A 84 6.48 7.20 -1.50
CA GLN A 84 6.08 7.89 -0.27
C GLN A 84 4.62 8.34 -0.33
N ALA A 85 4.18 8.96 -1.43
CA ALA A 85 2.78 9.36 -1.59
C ALA A 85 1.81 8.17 -1.45
N GLN A 86 2.19 7.00 -1.99
CA GLN A 86 1.40 5.79 -1.83
C GLN A 86 1.41 5.25 -0.39
N CYS A 87 2.53 5.35 0.33
CA CYS A 87 2.61 5.00 1.75
C CYS A 87 1.76 5.94 2.61
N ASP A 88 1.85 7.25 2.37
CA ASP A 88 1.10 8.26 3.11
C ASP A 88 -0.40 8.08 2.92
N PHE A 89 -0.84 7.70 1.72
CA PHE A 89 -2.22 7.32 1.46
C PHE A 89 -2.61 6.02 2.17
N ALA A 90 -1.74 5.00 2.13
CA ALA A 90 -1.99 3.72 2.78
C ALA A 90 -2.08 3.80 4.31
N LEU A 91 -1.39 4.75 4.94
CA LEU A 91 -1.42 4.96 6.38
C LEU A 91 -2.68 5.68 6.88
N ARG A 92 -3.54 6.18 5.99
CA ARG A 92 -4.81 6.86 6.35
C ARG A 92 -5.91 5.86 6.69
N PHE A 93 -5.67 4.98 7.64
CA PHE A 93 -6.69 4.12 8.23
C PHE A 93 -6.81 4.41 9.73
N GLY A 94 -8.01 4.26 10.27
CA GLY A 94 -8.24 4.45 11.70
C GLY A 94 -9.62 5.01 12.01
N GLU A 95 -9.85 5.23 13.30
CA GLU A 95 -11.07 5.82 13.85
C GLU A 95 -10.78 7.25 14.29
N GLY A 96 -11.58 8.23 13.84
CA GLY A 96 -11.51 9.62 14.33
C GLY A 96 -11.50 10.71 13.26
N ASP A 97 -11.08 10.39 12.04
CA ASP A 97 -11.10 11.32 10.90
C ASP A 97 -12.11 10.87 9.85
N GLU A 98 -12.92 11.80 9.33
CA GLU A 98 -13.93 11.51 8.30
C GLU A 98 -13.32 10.96 7.00
N GLU A 99 -12.04 11.24 6.74
CA GLU A 99 -11.30 10.76 5.57
C GLU A 99 -10.52 9.46 5.80
N SER A 100 -10.53 8.91 7.02
CA SER A 100 -9.79 7.68 7.32
C SER A 100 -10.52 6.44 6.82
N MET A 101 -9.76 5.53 6.23
CA MET A 101 -10.23 4.21 5.84
C MET A 101 -10.57 3.38 7.07
N SER A 102 -11.59 2.53 6.94
CA SER A 102 -12.05 1.67 8.03
C SER A 102 -11.13 0.47 8.30
N ARG A 103 -10.16 0.18 7.42
CA ARG A 103 -9.18 -0.92 7.53
C ARG A 103 -7.91 -0.60 6.75
N PRO A 104 -6.75 -1.15 7.14
CA PRO A 104 -5.55 -1.12 6.30
C PRO A 104 -5.78 -1.86 4.98
N PHE A 105 -4.93 -1.61 3.99
CA PHE A 105 -4.94 -2.45 2.81
C PHE A 105 -4.41 -3.85 3.19
N GLY A 106 -4.73 -4.86 2.37
CA GLY A 106 -4.20 -6.21 2.54
C GLY A 106 -3.42 -6.64 1.32
N VAL A 107 -2.67 -5.71 0.72
CA VAL A 107 -2.03 -5.90 -0.59
C VAL A 107 -0.56 -5.53 -0.55
N SER A 108 0.26 -6.28 -1.29
CA SER A 108 1.63 -5.87 -1.55
C SER A 108 1.74 -5.25 -2.93
N LEU A 109 2.30 -4.05 -2.99
CA LEU A 109 2.58 -3.34 -4.23
C LEU A 109 4.08 -3.33 -4.50
N ARG A 110 4.46 -3.54 -5.76
CA ARG A 110 5.83 -3.34 -6.26
C ARG A 110 5.85 -2.10 -7.14
N ILE A 111 6.65 -1.11 -6.75
CA ILE A 111 6.85 0.11 -7.56
C ILE A 111 8.24 0.04 -8.17
N ALA A 112 8.30 -0.01 -9.49
CA ALA A 112 9.55 0.04 -10.24
C ALA A 112 9.54 1.26 -11.15
N GLY A 113 10.68 1.92 -11.28
CA GLY A 113 10.82 3.06 -12.17
C GLY A 113 12.26 3.49 -12.35
N HIS A 114 12.44 4.43 -13.26
CA HIS A 114 13.73 5.01 -13.59
C HIS A 114 13.61 6.54 -13.53
N ASP A 115 14.32 7.14 -12.59
CA ASP A 115 14.47 8.58 -12.45
C ASP A 115 15.96 8.96 -12.53
N GLU A 116 16.28 10.21 -12.17
CA GLU A 116 17.65 10.73 -12.16
C GLU A 116 18.58 9.95 -11.22
N ASN A 117 18.02 9.30 -10.18
CA ASN A 117 18.73 8.48 -9.20
C ASN A 117 18.95 7.04 -9.69
N ARG A 118 18.72 6.77 -10.99
CA ARG A 118 18.80 5.47 -11.67
C ARG A 118 17.61 4.56 -11.36
N SER A 119 17.63 3.35 -11.91
CA SER A 119 16.57 2.38 -11.72
C SER A 119 16.40 1.97 -10.25
N SER A 120 15.15 2.03 -9.80
CA SER A 120 14.75 1.80 -8.41
C SER A 120 13.57 0.83 -8.36
N LEU A 121 13.55 0.00 -7.32
CA LEU A 121 12.50 -0.98 -7.06
C LEU A 121 12.15 -0.94 -5.57
N TYR A 122 10.91 -0.61 -5.27
CA TYR A 122 10.36 -0.57 -3.93
C TYR A 122 9.29 -1.66 -3.76
N SER A 123 9.21 -2.20 -2.55
CA SER A 123 8.18 -3.15 -2.14
C SER A 123 7.41 -2.52 -0.99
N LEU A 124 6.10 -2.42 -1.14
CA LEU A 124 5.19 -1.92 -0.11
C LEU A 124 4.32 -3.10 0.33
N ALA A 125 4.13 -3.22 1.64
CA ALA A 125 3.08 -4.02 2.23
C ALA A 125 2.16 -3.03 2.92
N ILE A 126 0.98 -2.82 2.35
CA ILE A 126 0.01 -1.82 2.78
C ILE A 126 -1.30 -2.49 3.14
#